data_AF-A0A1I0BTT6-F1
#
_entry.id   AF-A0A1I0BTT6-F1
#
_cell.length_a   1.000
_cell.length_b   1.000
_cell.length_c   1.000
_cell.angle_alpha   90.00
_cell.angle_beta   90.00
_cell.angle_gamma   90.00
#
_symmetry.space_group_name_H-M   'P 1'
#
loop_
_entity.id
_entity.type
_entity.pdbx_description
1 polymer ?
#
loop_
_entity_poly.entity_id
_entity_poly.type
_entity_poly.pdbx_seq_one_letter_code
_entity_poly.pdbx_strand_id
1 'polypeptide(L)' 'MKQRTVNCPQCGKAVIWSQANRFRPFCSERCKTMDLAQWAQESYRIPEPEQSVTESDEPGPNKN' A
#
# COMPACT_ATOMS: atom_id res chain seq x y z
N MET A 1 18.38 24.65 -4.68
CA MET A 1 17.98 23.30 -4.21
C MET A 1 16.60 22.98 -4.77
N LYS A 2 16.41 21.80 -5.40
CA LYS A 2 15.11 21.40 -5.98
C LYS A 2 14.21 20.85 -4.85
N GLN A 3 13.01 21.40 -4.69
CA GLN A 3 12.06 20.89 -3.70
C GLN A 3 11.47 19.55 -4.17
N ARG A 4 11.53 18.52 -3.31
CA ARG A 4 10.92 17.21 -3.60
C ARG A 4 9.40 17.37 -3.56
N THR A 5 8.72 16.79 -4.54
CA THR A 5 7.25 16.72 -4.60
C THR A 5 6.83 15.27 -4.53
N VAL A 6 5.75 14.98 -3.81
CA VAL A 6 5.15 13.64 -3.68
C VAL A 6 3.65 13.73 -3.91
N ASN A 7 3.00 12.63 -4.30
CA ASN A 7 1.54 12.59 -4.40
C ASN A 7 0.94 12.26 -3.03
N CYS A 8 -0.15 12.94 -2.69
CA CYS A 8 -0.94 12.61 -1.52
C CYS A 8 -1.55 11.21 -1.72
N PRO A 9 -1.31 10.25 -0.81
CA PRO A 9 -1.79 8.88 -1.00
C PRO A 9 -3.32 8.78 -0.95
N GLN A 10 -4.01 9.71 -0.29
CA GLN A 10 -5.46 9.70 -0.17
C GLN A 10 -6.19 10.22 -1.42
N CYS A 11 -5.65 11.23 -2.10
CA CYS A 11 -6.37 11.95 -3.15
C CYS A 11 -5.55 12.25 -4.42
N GLY A 12 -4.28 11.83 -4.45
CA GLY A 12 -3.38 11.99 -5.59
C GLY A 12 -2.81 13.41 -5.78
N LYS A 13 -3.26 14.42 -5.04
CA LYS A 13 -2.76 15.81 -5.18
C LYS A 13 -1.25 15.89 -4.94
N ALA A 14 -0.53 16.61 -5.81
CA ALA A 14 0.89 16.87 -5.64
C ALA A 14 1.16 17.76 -4.40
N VAL A 15 2.14 17.37 -3.59
CA VAL A 15 2.50 18.00 -2.32
C VAL A 15 4.00 18.25 -2.27
N ILE A 16 4.38 19.49 -1.99
CA ILE A 16 5.78 19.86 -1.74
C ILE A 16 6.23 19.26 -0.40
N TRP A 17 7.36 18.55 -0.42
CA TRP A 17 8.01 17.99 0.76
C TRP A 17 8.75 19.09 1.53
N SER A 18 8.00 19.89 2.31
CA SER A 18 8.51 21.00 3.12
C SER A 18 7.94 20.96 4.55
N GLN A 19 8.74 21.36 5.54
CA GLN A 19 8.31 21.48 6.95
C GLN A 19 7.07 22.35 7.15
N ALA A 20 6.82 23.31 6.25
CA ALA A 20 5.61 24.13 6.25
C ALA A 20 4.33 23.29 6.12
N ASN A 21 4.37 22.14 5.41
CA ASN A 21 3.27 21.19 5.42
C ASN A 21 3.46 20.20 6.59
N ARG A 22 2.68 20.40 7.65
CA ARG A 22 2.67 19.55 8.86
C ARG A 22 2.05 18.17 8.64
N PHE A 23 1.33 17.97 7.54
CA PHE A 23 0.56 16.75 7.27
C PHE A 23 1.20 15.85 6.20
N ARG A 24 2.44 16.12 5.77
CA ARG A 24 3.14 15.28 4.79
C ARG A 24 3.12 13.80 5.22
N PRO A 25 2.89 12.84 4.30
CA PRO A 25 2.81 13.00 2.84
C PRO A 25 1.44 13.49 2.33
N PHE A 26 0.47 13.74 3.21
CA PHE A 26 -0.88 14.19 2.84
C PHE A 26 -0.93 15.67 2.48
N CYS A 27 -1.91 16.06 1.64
CA CYS A 27 -2.11 17.46 1.28
C CYS A 27 -2.81 18.29 2.36
N SER A 28 -3.46 17.63 3.33
CA SER A 28 -4.21 18.28 4.42
C SER A 28 -4.46 17.31 5.58
N GLU A 29 -4.89 17.86 6.71
CA GLU A 29 -5.36 17.08 7.86
C GLU A 29 -6.49 16.12 7.50
N ARG A 30 -7.46 16.58 6.70
CA ARG A 30 -8.58 15.76 6.24
C ARG A 30 -8.09 14.48 5.55
N CYS A 31 -7.12 14.59 4.64
CA CYS A 31 -6.59 13.42 3.94
C CYS A 31 -5.85 12.46 4.87
N LYS A 32 -5.11 12.97 5.87
CA LYS A 32 -4.48 12.14 6.91
C LYS A 32 -5.53 11.37 7.74
N THR A 33 -6.60 12.04 8.16
CA THR A 33 -7.65 11.42 8.97
C THR A 33 -8.46 10.38 8.19
N MET A 34 -8.73 10.64 6.90
CA MET A 34 -9.42 9.66 6.03
C MET A 34 -8.59 8.39 5.83
N ASP A 35 -7.28 8.51 5.59
CA ASP A 35 -6.36 7.38 5.48
C ASP A 35 -6.38 6.54 6.76
N LEU A 36 -6.28 7.18 7.93
CA LEU A 36 -6.39 6.51 9.23
C LEU A 36 -7.74 5.78 9.40
N ALA A 37 -8.85 6.38 8.94
CA ALA A 37 -10.15 5.74 9.00
C ALA A 37 -10.23 4.49 8.10
N GLN A 38 -9.61 4.51 6.92
CA GLN A 38 -9.54 3.34 6.03
C GLN A 38 -8.71 2.21 6.64
N TRP A 39 -7.64 2.52 7.37
CA TRP A 39 -6.90 1.55 8.17
C TRP A 39 -7.78 0.94 9.26
N ALA A 40 -8.48 1.78 10.04
CA ALA A 40 -9.37 1.32 11.10
C ALA A 40 -10.55 0.47 10.59
N GLN A 41 -10.95 0.66 9.33
CA GLN A 41 -12.02 -0.09 8.68
C GLN A 41 -11.52 -1.31 7.88
N GLU A 42 -10.23 -1.67 7.99
CA GLU A 42 -9.62 -2.79 7.25
C GLU A 42 -9.88 -2.72 5.73
N SER A 43 -9.93 -1.50 5.20
CA SER A 43 -10.20 -1.23 3.78
C SER A 43 -8.97 -1.47 2.90
N TYR A 44 -7.76 -1.39 3.46
CA TYR A 44 -6.54 -1.77 2.76
C TYR A 44 -6.33 -3.28 2.82
N ARG A 45 -6.12 -3.90 1.66
CA ARG A 45 -5.90 -5.34 1.53
C ARG A 45 -4.79 -5.61 0.52
N ILE A 46 -3.98 -6.63 0.78
CA ILE A 46 -3.03 -7.16 -0.18
C ILE A 46 -3.74 -8.34 -0.87
N PRO A 47 -3.94 -8.31 -2.19
CA PRO A 47 -4.54 -9.44 -2.89
C PRO A 47 -3.61 -10.66 -2.81
N GLU A 48 -4.20 -11.84 -2.63
CA GLU A 48 -3.43 -13.08 -2.74
C GLU A 48 -3.07 -13.31 -4.22
N PRO A 49 -1.82 -13.63 -4.55
CA PRO A 49 -1.48 -14.06 -5.89
C PRO A 49 -2.24 -15.35 -6.20
N GLU A 50 -2.86 -15.41 -7.37
CA GLU A 50 -3.57 -16.61 -7.83
C GLU A 50 -2.56 -17.78 -7.86
N GLN A 51 -2.72 -18.73 -6.93
CA GLN A 51 -1.88 -19.91 -6.88
C GLN A 51 -2.18 -20.74 -8.13
N SER A 52 -1.29 -20.73 -9.12
CA SER A 52 -1.31 -21.76 -10.15
C SER A 52 -1.08 -23.09 -9.45
N VAL A 53 -2.12 -23.92 -9.36
CA VAL A 53 -2.03 -25.31 -8.92
C VAL A 53 -1.01 -26.04 -9.79
N THR A 54 0.25 -26.08 -9.35
CA THR A 54 1.21 -27.07 -9.81
C THR A 54 1.03 -28.28 -8.92
N GLU A 55 0.28 -29.24 -9.44
CA GLU A 55 0.16 -30.58 -8.90
C GLU A 55 1.58 -31.17 -8.76
N SER A 56 2.00 -31.37 -7.52
CA SER A 56 3.28 -32.00 -7.17
C SER A 56 3.09 -32.84 -5.91
N ASP A 57 2.12 -33.75 -5.98
CA ASP A 57 1.96 -34.88 -5.06
C ASP A 57 1.99 -36.17 -5.90
N GLU A 58 3.10 -36.38 -6.63
CA GLU A 58 3.45 -37.70 -7.16
C GLU A 58 4.21 -38.44 -6.04
N PRO A 59 3.64 -39.51 -5.45
CA PRO A 59 4.38 -40.34 -4.50
C PRO A 59 5.53 -41.03 -5.26
N GLY A 60 6.77 -40.68 -4.90
CA GLY A 60 7.98 -41.21 -5.54
C GLY A 60 8.07 -42.74 -5.57
N PRO A 61 8.90 -43.31 -6.46
CA PRO A 61 8.82 -44.72 -6.82
C PRO A 61 9.17 -45.62 -5.63
N ASN A 62 8.25 -46.53 -5.35
CA ASN A 62 8.38 -47.61 -4.37
C ASN A 62 9.68 -48.40 -4.64
N LYS A 63 10.58 -48.44 -3.66
CA LYS A 63 11.71 -49.37 -3.63
C LYS A 63 11.32 -50.55 -2.74
N ASN A 64 11.13 -51.69 -3.39
CA ASN A 64 10.84 -53.01 -2.84
C ASN A 64 11.61 -53.35 -1.56
#